data_AF-A0A417QAE4-F1
#
_entry.id   AF-A0A417QAE4-F1
#
_cell.length_a   1.000
_cell.length_b   1.000
_cell.length_c   1.000
_cell.angle_alpha   90.00
_cell.angle_beta   90.00
_cell.angle_gamma   90.00
#
_symmetry.space_group_name_H-M   'P 1'
#
loop_
_entity.id
_entity.type
_entity.pdbx_description
1 polymer ?
#
loop_
_entity_poly.entity_id
_entity_poly.type
_entity_poly.pdbx_seq_one_letter_code
_entity_poly.pdbx_strand_id
1 'polypeptide(L)'
;MTIEIDTHAHTLVSGHAYNTMREMVQMAAEKGLKGLALTEHAPKMPGSTNLYYFENLGVVPRKMYGIDVLLGSELNILDAAGSVDLPKSVLRKLDIAIASIHTLCFEDEWKKEPVTEAYLNAMENPWIDIIGHPDDGRFPVDYPTIVKKAKETGTLLELNNSSLRPGGFRQNTKENAIEMLRCCKELGAKIVLGSDAHVDAFIADCTWSEPVLREVDFPEELIVNTSIVKLKEALKRNKKL
;
A
#
# COMPACT_ATOMS: atom_id res chain seq x y z
N MET A 1 -0.98 -17.28 10.22
CA MET A 1 -0.32 -15.96 10.25
C MET A 1 -1.28 -14.99 10.92
N THR A 2 -0.77 -14.06 11.73
CA THR A 2 -1.57 -13.01 12.36
C THR A 2 -1.15 -11.67 11.78
N ILE A 3 -2.11 -10.85 11.36
CA ILE A 3 -1.87 -9.46 10.96
C ILE A 3 -2.11 -8.58 12.17
N GLU A 4 -1.10 -7.80 12.58
CA GLU A 4 -1.25 -6.85 13.69
C GLU A 4 -1.69 -5.47 13.22
N ILE A 5 -1.40 -5.13 11.95
CA ILE A 5 -1.75 -3.83 11.37
C ILE A 5 -2.08 -3.98 9.90
N ASP A 6 -3.21 -3.42 9.49
CA ASP A 6 -3.54 -3.25 8.07
C ASP A 6 -3.01 -1.90 7.60
N THR A 7 -2.25 -1.90 6.50
CA THR A 7 -1.53 -0.72 6.03
C THR A 7 -2.21 0.01 4.89
N HIS A 8 -3.29 -0.55 4.33
CA HIS A 8 -3.95 0.01 3.15
C HIS A 8 -5.48 -0.06 3.30
N ALA A 9 -6.09 1.06 3.64
CA ALA A 9 -7.53 1.22 3.78
C ALA A 9 -7.96 2.67 3.54
N HIS A 10 -9.22 2.85 3.13
CA HIS A 10 -9.78 4.13 2.67
C HIS A 10 -11.07 4.48 3.41
N THR A 11 -11.36 5.77 3.54
CA THR A 11 -12.59 6.28 4.16
C THR A 11 -13.44 7.05 3.16
N LEU A 12 -14.61 7.54 3.57
CA LEU A 12 -15.54 8.35 2.77
C LEU A 12 -14.92 9.53 1.99
N VAL A 13 -13.71 9.99 2.36
CA VAL A 13 -13.02 11.06 1.61
C VAL A 13 -12.41 10.57 0.30
N SER A 14 -12.17 9.27 0.18
CA SER A 14 -11.96 8.58 -1.08
C SER A 14 -13.35 8.18 -1.60
N GLY A 15 -13.91 8.91 -2.58
CA GLY A 15 -15.34 8.93 -2.93
C GLY A 15 -15.99 7.62 -3.42
N HIS A 16 -15.29 6.49 -3.32
CA HIS A 16 -15.80 5.15 -3.54
C HIS A 16 -15.56 4.19 -2.35
N ALA A 17 -15.22 4.73 -1.18
CA ALA A 17 -15.25 4.07 0.11
C ALA A 17 -16.42 4.60 0.95
N TYR A 18 -16.88 3.82 1.94
CA TYR A 18 -18.22 4.01 2.52
C TYR A 18 -18.27 4.17 4.04
N ASN A 19 -17.11 4.18 4.71
CA ASN A 19 -17.02 4.33 6.16
C ASN A 19 -16.23 5.58 6.55
N THR A 20 -16.63 6.21 7.65
CA THR A 20 -15.85 7.28 8.30
C THR A 20 -14.54 6.72 8.88
N MET A 21 -13.58 7.61 9.13
CA MET A 21 -12.36 7.29 9.88
C MET A 21 -12.65 6.59 11.21
N ARG A 22 -13.66 7.03 11.95
CA ARG A 22 -13.98 6.44 13.26
C ARG A 22 -14.54 5.03 13.12
N GLU A 23 -15.42 4.78 12.14
CA GLU A 23 -15.97 3.44 11.87
C GLU A 23 -14.87 2.48 11.45
N MET A 24 -13.99 2.88 10.53
CA MET A 24 -12.85 2.05 10.10
C MET A 24 -11.95 1.68 11.28
N VAL A 25 -11.56 2.66 12.09
CA VAL A 25 -10.63 2.41 13.22
C VAL A 25 -11.31 1.62 14.35
N GLN A 26 -12.60 1.84 14.58
CA GLN A 26 -13.37 1.05 15.54
C GLN A 26 -13.45 -0.42 15.10
N MET A 27 -13.81 -0.68 13.83
CA MET A 27 -13.88 -2.04 13.30
C MET A 27 -12.52 -2.75 13.34
N ALA A 28 -11.43 -2.02 13.06
CA ALA A 28 -10.08 -2.56 13.21
C ALA A 28 -9.79 -3.02 14.65
N ALA A 29 -10.18 -2.22 15.64
CA ALA A 29 -10.04 -2.57 17.05
C ALA A 29 -10.93 -3.77 17.44
N GLU A 30 -12.17 -3.82 16.95
CA GLU A 30 -13.10 -4.94 17.17
C GLU A 30 -12.58 -6.25 16.56
N LYS A 31 -11.86 -6.18 15.44
CA LYS A 31 -11.13 -7.29 14.81
C LYS A 31 -9.84 -7.68 15.54
N GLY A 32 -9.46 -6.96 16.60
CA GLY A 32 -8.28 -7.26 17.42
C GLY A 32 -6.95 -6.81 16.83
N LEU A 33 -6.97 -5.91 15.83
CA LEU A 33 -5.74 -5.31 15.31
C LEU A 33 -5.07 -4.43 16.37
N LYS A 34 -3.76 -4.27 16.28
CA LYS A 34 -2.97 -3.33 17.08
C LYS A 34 -2.83 -1.97 16.41
N GLY A 35 -3.06 -1.90 15.10
CA GLY A 35 -3.18 -0.64 14.40
C GLY A 35 -3.87 -0.72 13.06
N LEU A 36 -4.17 0.45 12.50
CA LEU A 36 -4.72 0.64 11.17
C LEU A 36 -4.04 1.85 10.52
N ALA A 37 -3.61 1.71 9.27
CA ALA A 37 -3.29 2.85 8.43
C ALA A 37 -4.49 3.25 7.57
N LEU A 38 -4.79 4.54 7.55
CA LEU A 38 -5.73 5.14 6.60
C LEU A 38 -4.91 5.87 5.54
N THR A 39 -4.97 5.38 4.32
CA THR A 39 -4.10 5.76 3.19
C THR A 39 -4.95 6.24 2.03
N GLU A 40 -5.65 7.35 2.26
CA GLU A 40 -6.59 7.91 1.28
C GLU A 40 -5.91 8.18 -0.07
N HIS A 41 -6.67 7.98 -1.15
CA HIS A 41 -6.23 8.36 -2.48
C HIS A 41 -5.81 9.84 -2.53
N ALA A 42 -4.70 10.13 -3.16
CA ALA A 42 -4.25 11.50 -3.37
C ALA A 42 -5.09 12.26 -4.44
N PRO A 43 -4.99 13.61 -4.53
CA PRO A 43 -5.98 14.44 -5.20
C PRO A 43 -6.17 14.25 -6.71
N LYS A 44 -5.23 13.64 -7.44
CA LYS A 44 -5.45 13.37 -8.88
C LYS A 44 -6.46 12.25 -9.11
N MET A 45 -6.68 11.35 -8.14
CA MET A 45 -7.67 10.30 -8.26
C MET A 45 -9.08 10.91 -8.35
N PRO A 46 -9.85 10.62 -9.42
CA PRO A 46 -11.22 11.13 -9.55
C PRO A 46 -12.11 10.70 -8.38
N GLY A 47 -12.81 11.68 -7.80
CA GLY A 47 -13.68 11.45 -6.64
C GLY A 47 -12.94 11.39 -5.29
N SER A 48 -11.63 11.60 -5.26
CA SER A 48 -10.90 11.71 -4.00
C SER A 48 -11.03 13.09 -3.33
N THR A 49 -10.24 13.30 -2.29
CA THR A 49 -10.12 14.51 -1.49
C THR A 49 -9.08 15.49 -2.05
N ASN A 50 -8.90 16.62 -1.37
CA ASN A 50 -7.97 17.68 -1.78
C ASN A 50 -6.73 17.77 -0.87
N LEU A 51 -5.77 18.60 -1.27
CA LEU A 51 -4.51 18.82 -0.55
C LEU A 51 -4.69 19.17 0.94
N TYR A 52 -5.71 19.98 1.29
CA TYR A 52 -5.92 20.43 2.66
C TYR A 52 -6.30 19.30 3.62
N TYR A 53 -6.88 18.21 3.12
CA TYR A 53 -7.12 17.03 3.94
C TYR A 53 -5.79 16.52 4.52
N PHE A 54 -4.81 16.29 3.66
CA PHE A 54 -3.49 15.78 4.06
C PHE A 54 -2.68 16.79 4.88
N GLU A 55 -2.76 18.09 4.55
CA GLU A 55 -2.09 19.13 5.33
C GLU A 55 -2.61 19.22 6.76
N ASN A 56 -3.88 18.90 6.98
CA ASN A 56 -4.54 19.03 8.27
C ASN A 56 -4.58 17.73 9.09
N LEU A 57 -4.07 16.59 8.58
CA LEU A 57 -4.01 15.32 9.32
C LEU A 57 -3.28 15.40 10.67
N GLY A 58 -2.49 16.46 10.91
CA GLY A 58 -1.83 16.71 12.20
C GLY A 58 -2.79 16.94 13.38
N VAL A 59 -4.06 17.28 13.13
CA VAL A 59 -5.07 17.47 14.20
C VAL A 59 -5.70 16.16 14.67
N VAL A 60 -5.53 15.08 13.91
CA VAL A 60 -6.16 13.78 14.17
C VAL A 60 -5.29 12.96 15.14
N PRO A 61 -5.86 12.36 16.20
CA PRO A 61 -5.09 11.56 17.15
C PRO A 61 -4.51 10.29 16.50
N ARG A 62 -3.29 9.91 16.90
CA ARG A 62 -2.60 8.69 16.46
C ARG A 62 -2.93 7.43 17.27
N LYS A 63 -3.82 7.57 18.24
CA LYS A 63 -4.39 6.45 19.00
C LYS A 63 -5.88 6.66 19.15
N MET A 64 -6.66 5.65 18.79
CA MET A 64 -8.12 5.65 18.92
C MET A 64 -8.55 4.22 19.24
N TYR A 65 -9.59 4.06 20.08
CA TYR A 65 -10.13 2.74 20.44
C TYR A 65 -9.09 1.71 20.94
N GLY A 66 -7.97 2.19 21.52
CA GLY A 66 -6.89 1.34 22.04
C GLY A 66 -5.85 0.88 21.01
N ILE A 67 -5.98 1.28 19.73
CA ILE A 67 -5.05 0.89 18.65
C ILE A 67 -4.27 2.08 18.09
N ASP A 68 -3.13 1.81 17.46
CA ASP A 68 -2.34 2.81 16.74
C ASP A 68 -3.02 3.17 15.41
N VAL A 69 -3.00 4.44 15.04
CA VAL A 69 -3.60 4.95 13.80
C VAL A 69 -2.54 5.67 13.01
N LEU A 70 -2.20 5.14 11.85
CA LEU A 70 -1.25 5.76 10.92
C LEU A 70 -2.05 6.52 9.87
N LEU A 71 -1.73 7.80 9.67
CA LEU A 71 -2.42 8.63 8.68
C LEU A 71 -1.48 8.91 7.52
N GLY A 72 -1.89 8.42 6.35
CA GLY A 72 -1.08 8.40 5.15
C GLY A 72 -1.86 8.76 3.91
N SER A 73 -1.30 8.36 2.78
CA SER A 73 -1.94 8.49 1.48
C SER A 73 -1.51 7.33 0.59
N GLU A 74 -2.42 6.88 -0.26
CA GLU A 74 -2.10 6.19 -1.49
C GLU A 74 -1.94 7.24 -2.60
N LEU A 75 -0.68 7.52 -2.92
CA LEU A 75 -0.27 8.45 -3.95
C LEU A 75 -0.50 7.83 -5.33
N ASN A 76 -0.86 8.69 -6.29
CA ASN A 76 -0.88 8.32 -7.69
C ASN A 76 0.53 8.55 -8.27
N ILE A 77 1.17 7.49 -8.77
CA ILE A 77 2.34 7.62 -9.64
C ILE A 77 1.82 8.12 -10.99
N LEU A 78 2.36 9.25 -11.46
CA LEU A 78 1.82 9.99 -12.60
C LEU A 78 2.51 9.66 -13.92
N ASP A 79 3.79 9.31 -13.87
CA ASP A 79 4.65 9.17 -15.06
C ASP A 79 5.83 8.23 -14.79
N ALA A 80 6.57 7.91 -15.85
CA ALA A 80 7.81 7.13 -15.81
C ALA A 80 8.92 7.81 -14.99
N ALA A 81 8.85 9.13 -14.76
CA ALA A 81 9.76 9.84 -13.87
C ALA A 81 9.48 9.60 -12.38
N GLY A 82 8.43 8.84 -12.04
CA GLY A 82 8.05 8.52 -10.67
C GLY A 82 7.43 9.70 -9.92
N SER A 83 6.91 10.69 -10.64
CA SER A 83 6.23 11.84 -10.04
C SER A 83 4.97 11.40 -9.30
N VAL A 84 4.66 12.08 -8.18
CA VAL A 84 3.47 11.81 -7.37
C VAL A 84 2.70 13.10 -7.09
N ASP A 85 1.41 12.95 -6.78
CA ASP A 85 0.43 14.03 -6.72
C ASP A 85 0.26 14.71 -5.36
N LEU A 86 1.21 14.51 -4.42
CA LEU A 86 1.35 15.33 -3.21
C LEU A 86 2.75 15.94 -3.10
N PRO A 87 2.85 17.23 -2.70
CA PRO A 87 4.14 17.89 -2.58
C PRO A 87 4.94 17.34 -1.38
N LYS A 88 6.27 17.39 -1.50
CA LYS A 88 7.21 16.97 -0.43
C LYS A 88 6.92 17.58 0.95
N SER A 89 6.42 18.82 0.99
CA SER A 89 6.03 19.51 2.24
C SER A 89 4.93 18.79 3.02
N VAL A 90 4.06 18.06 2.32
CA VAL A 90 2.98 17.23 2.87
C VAL A 90 3.48 15.82 3.14
N LEU A 91 4.16 15.19 2.17
CA LEU A 91 4.66 13.81 2.30
C LEU A 91 5.52 13.58 3.55
N ARG A 92 6.34 14.57 3.95
CA ARG A 92 7.16 14.50 5.17
C ARG A 92 6.34 14.44 6.47
N LYS A 93 5.09 14.90 6.46
CA LYS A 93 4.21 14.96 7.63
C LYS A 93 3.39 13.67 7.79
N LEU A 94 3.10 12.95 6.71
CA LEU A 94 2.38 11.67 6.72
C LEU A 94 3.15 10.59 7.49
N ASP A 95 2.43 9.69 8.15
CA ASP A 95 3.04 8.60 8.93
C ASP A 95 3.51 7.46 8.04
N ILE A 96 2.81 7.26 6.92
CA ILE A 96 3.06 6.24 5.91
C ILE A 96 2.61 6.78 4.54
N ALA A 97 3.26 6.37 3.46
CA ALA A 97 2.70 6.59 2.12
C ALA A 97 2.95 5.38 1.22
N ILE A 98 1.88 5.02 0.53
CA ILE A 98 1.84 4.04 -0.54
C ILE A 98 1.90 4.83 -1.86
N ALA A 99 2.60 4.33 -2.86
CA ALA A 99 2.53 4.87 -4.22
C ALA A 99 2.10 3.77 -5.19
N SER A 100 1.09 4.05 -5.98
CA SER A 100 0.47 3.07 -6.87
C SER A 100 0.23 3.68 -8.25
N ILE A 101 0.08 2.83 -9.27
CA ILE A 101 -0.33 3.27 -10.60
C ILE A 101 -1.84 3.07 -10.73
N HIS A 102 -2.56 4.10 -11.16
CA HIS A 102 -4.00 4.05 -11.38
C HIS A 102 -4.37 4.50 -12.79
N THR A 103 -5.39 3.86 -13.36
CA THR A 103 -5.78 4.00 -14.78
C THR A 103 -6.18 5.41 -15.21
N LEU A 104 -6.61 6.26 -14.28
CA LEU A 104 -7.05 7.63 -14.57
C LEU A 104 -5.97 8.68 -14.27
N CYS A 105 -4.82 8.26 -13.74
CA CYS A 105 -3.80 9.15 -13.19
C CYS A 105 -2.45 9.00 -13.88
N PHE A 106 -2.12 7.80 -14.38
CA PHE A 106 -0.86 7.53 -15.06
C PHE A 106 -0.93 8.00 -16.52
N GLU A 107 -0.04 8.92 -16.88
CA GLU A 107 -0.10 9.70 -18.12
C GLU A 107 0.66 9.02 -19.28
N ASP A 108 1.60 8.12 -18.96
CA ASP A 108 2.41 7.39 -19.93
C ASP A 108 1.73 6.11 -20.46
N GLU A 109 2.34 5.50 -21.48
CA GLU A 109 1.87 4.23 -22.03
C GLU A 109 1.99 3.09 -20.99
N TRP A 110 0.95 2.23 -20.92
CA TRP A 110 0.92 1.09 -20.00
C TRP A 110 1.69 -0.10 -20.58
N LYS A 111 2.94 0.15 -20.98
CA LYS A 111 3.90 -0.84 -21.45
C LYS A 111 4.88 -1.19 -20.34
N LYS A 112 5.58 -2.31 -20.51
CA LYS A 112 6.45 -2.87 -19.48
C LYS A 112 7.55 -1.89 -19.07
N GLU A 113 8.17 -1.22 -20.02
CA GLU A 113 9.30 -0.33 -19.77
C GLU A 113 8.89 0.95 -19.01
N PRO A 114 7.92 1.77 -19.46
CA PRO A 114 7.51 2.96 -18.71
C PRO A 114 6.97 2.66 -17.32
N VAL A 115 6.18 1.58 -17.17
CA VAL A 115 5.66 1.15 -15.86
C VAL A 115 6.78 0.72 -14.92
N THR A 116 7.77 -0.02 -15.43
CA THR A 116 8.94 -0.41 -14.64
C THR A 116 9.73 0.83 -14.21
N GLU A 117 10.01 1.76 -15.12
CA GLU A 117 10.72 3.01 -14.79
C GLU A 117 9.96 3.85 -13.76
N ALA A 118 8.63 3.95 -13.88
CA ALA A 118 7.78 4.66 -12.93
C ALA A 118 7.94 4.11 -11.51
N TYR A 119 7.86 2.79 -11.33
CA TYR A 119 8.07 2.16 -10.03
C TYR A 119 9.50 2.35 -9.52
N LEU A 120 10.51 2.17 -10.37
CA LEU A 120 11.91 2.35 -9.98
C LEU A 120 12.19 3.76 -9.46
N ASN A 121 11.71 4.78 -10.18
CA ASN A 121 11.92 6.17 -9.83
C ASN A 121 11.08 6.58 -8.62
N ALA A 122 9.86 6.05 -8.46
CA ALA A 122 9.06 6.27 -7.26
C ALA A 122 9.76 5.73 -5.99
N MET A 123 10.43 4.57 -6.08
CA MET A 123 11.17 3.97 -4.95
C MET A 123 12.36 4.83 -4.48
N GLU A 124 12.95 5.66 -5.35
CA GLU A 124 14.03 6.59 -4.99
C GLU A 124 13.52 7.75 -4.10
N ASN A 125 12.21 8.00 -4.07
CA ASN A 125 11.64 9.01 -3.18
C ASN A 125 11.71 8.51 -1.72
N PRO A 126 12.42 9.21 -0.80
CA PRO A 126 12.55 8.79 0.59
C PRO A 126 11.23 8.90 1.38
N TRP A 127 10.20 9.52 0.79
CA TRP A 127 8.86 9.66 1.35
C TRP A 127 7.83 8.75 0.67
N ILE A 128 8.26 7.62 0.11
CA ILE A 128 7.40 6.53 -0.35
C ILE A 128 7.89 5.27 0.37
N ASP A 129 7.03 4.64 1.18
CA ASP A 129 7.41 3.46 1.98
C ASP A 129 6.99 2.15 1.30
N ILE A 130 5.89 2.18 0.55
CA ILE A 130 5.26 1.00 -0.05
C ILE A 130 4.93 1.30 -1.51
N ILE A 131 5.16 0.34 -2.40
CA ILE A 131 4.51 0.30 -3.71
C ILE A 131 3.23 -0.52 -3.61
N GLY A 132 2.09 0.11 -3.91
CA GLY A 132 0.77 -0.50 -3.82
C GLY A 132 0.42 -1.31 -5.07
N HIS A 133 -0.24 -2.46 -4.85
CA HIS A 133 -0.74 -3.41 -5.86
C HIS A 133 0.04 -3.47 -7.19
N PRO A 134 1.38 -3.69 -7.19
CA PRO A 134 2.17 -3.83 -8.42
C PRO A 134 1.86 -5.13 -9.18
N ASP A 135 0.87 -5.91 -8.72
CA ASP A 135 0.40 -7.15 -9.31
C ASP A 135 -0.66 -6.94 -10.43
N ASP A 136 -1.16 -5.71 -10.62
CA ASP A 136 -2.14 -5.41 -11.67
C ASP A 136 -1.55 -5.51 -13.08
N GLY A 137 -1.88 -6.59 -13.80
CA GLY A 137 -1.41 -6.88 -15.15
C GLY A 137 -1.86 -5.90 -16.24
N ARG A 138 -2.75 -4.94 -15.92
CA ARG A 138 -2.99 -3.78 -16.80
C ARG A 138 -1.76 -2.88 -16.91
N PHE A 139 -0.88 -2.92 -15.90
CA PHE A 139 0.40 -2.23 -15.84
C PHE A 139 1.54 -3.28 -15.78
N PRO A 140 1.92 -3.87 -16.92
CA PRO A 140 2.96 -4.90 -16.94
C PRO A 140 4.27 -4.35 -16.39
N VAL A 141 5.01 -5.14 -15.62
CA VAL A 141 6.24 -4.72 -14.94
C VAL A 141 7.31 -5.81 -14.96
N ASP A 142 8.58 -5.43 -14.80
CA ASP A 142 9.68 -6.36 -14.59
C ASP A 142 9.88 -6.67 -13.10
N TYR A 143 9.32 -7.77 -12.60
CA TYR A 143 9.40 -8.15 -11.17
C TYR A 143 10.84 -8.32 -10.65
N PRO A 144 11.75 -9.04 -11.33
CA PRO A 144 13.14 -9.12 -10.88
C PRO A 144 13.78 -7.74 -10.67
N THR A 145 13.49 -6.80 -11.57
CA THR A 145 14.03 -5.44 -11.52
C THR A 145 13.41 -4.60 -10.39
N ILE A 146 12.08 -4.57 -10.26
CA ILE A 146 11.44 -3.77 -9.20
C ILE A 146 11.68 -4.35 -7.81
N VAL A 147 11.77 -5.67 -7.64
CA VAL A 147 12.06 -6.30 -6.35
C VAL A 147 13.48 -5.99 -5.90
N LYS A 148 14.44 -6.02 -6.83
CA LYS A 148 15.82 -5.62 -6.55
C LYS A 148 15.87 -4.16 -6.05
N LYS A 149 15.20 -3.24 -6.75
CA LYS A 149 15.13 -1.83 -6.34
C LYS A 149 14.42 -1.62 -5.01
N ALA A 150 13.34 -2.36 -4.75
CA ALA A 150 12.62 -2.33 -3.48
C ALA A 150 13.56 -2.69 -2.32
N LYS A 151 14.36 -3.75 -2.49
CA LYS A 151 15.39 -4.11 -1.51
C LYS A 151 16.49 -3.05 -1.34
N GLU A 152 16.99 -2.48 -2.44
CA GLU A 152 18.04 -1.43 -2.40
C GLU A 152 17.59 -0.18 -1.65
N THR A 153 16.33 0.24 -1.86
CA THR A 153 15.77 1.49 -1.31
C THR A 153 15.10 1.29 0.04
N GLY A 154 14.92 0.04 0.49
CA GLY A 154 14.11 -0.31 1.65
C GLY A 154 12.61 -0.11 1.45
N THR A 155 12.16 0.02 0.19
CA THR A 155 10.74 0.17 -0.14
C THR A 155 10.05 -1.20 -0.06
N LEU A 156 8.87 -1.27 0.55
CA LEU A 156 8.07 -2.47 0.66
C LEU A 156 7.25 -2.69 -0.61
N LEU A 157 7.00 -3.94 -0.97
CA LEU A 157 6.05 -4.29 -2.03
C LEU A 157 4.77 -4.85 -1.41
N GLU A 158 3.62 -4.35 -1.85
CA GLU A 158 2.34 -4.80 -1.36
C GLU A 158 1.89 -6.10 -2.05
N LEU A 159 1.49 -7.10 -1.26
CA LEU A 159 0.58 -8.15 -1.71
C LEU A 159 -0.85 -7.74 -1.34
N ASN A 160 -1.61 -7.31 -2.34
CA ASN A 160 -2.91 -6.68 -2.15
C ASN A 160 -4.05 -7.71 -2.22
N ASN A 161 -4.83 -7.84 -1.15
CA ASN A 161 -5.90 -8.83 -1.08
C ASN A 161 -7.08 -8.49 -2.03
N SER A 162 -7.39 -7.19 -2.20
CA SER A 162 -8.44 -6.74 -3.12
C SER A 162 -8.10 -7.04 -4.59
N SER A 163 -6.82 -6.94 -4.97
CA SER A 163 -6.37 -7.35 -6.31
C SER A 163 -6.69 -8.81 -6.63
N LEU A 164 -6.53 -9.69 -5.65
CA LEU A 164 -6.68 -11.14 -5.79
C LEU A 164 -8.13 -11.61 -5.69
N ARG A 165 -9.07 -10.69 -5.40
CA ARG A 165 -10.49 -11.01 -5.29
C ARG A 165 -11.04 -11.47 -6.65
N PRO A 166 -11.73 -12.63 -6.71
CA PRO A 166 -12.40 -13.08 -7.92
C PRO A 166 -13.42 -12.04 -8.42
N GLY A 167 -13.42 -11.79 -9.73
CA GLY A 167 -14.31 -10.81 -10.36
C GLY A 167 -13.89 -9.34 -10.19
N GLY A 168 -12.69 -9.09 -9.67
CA GLY A 168 -12.07 -7.76 -9.70
C GLY A 168 -11.76 -7.28 -11.13
N PHE A 169 -11.44 -5.98 -11.25
CA PHE A 169 -11.13 -5.35 -12.53
C PHE A 169 -9.64 -5.39 -12.91
N ARG A 170 -8.75 -5.66 -11.94
CA ARG A 170 -7.31 -5.84 -12.15
C ARG A 170 -7.06 -7.16 -12.90
N GLN A 171 -6.03 -7.22 -13.74
CA GLN A 171 -5.78 -8.37 -14.63
C GLN A 171 -4.60 -9.21 -14.14
N ASN A 172 -4.62 -10.53 -14.36
CA ASN A 172 -3.49 -11.44 -14.11
C ASN A 172 -2.87 -11.34 -12.69
N THR A 173 -3.64 -10.90 -11.70
CA THR A 173 -3.15 -10.52 -10.38
C THR A 173 -2.53 -11.69 -9.63
N LYS A 174 -3.10 -12.90 -9.75
CA LYS A 174 -2.56 -14.10 -9.11
C LYS A 174 -1.20 -14.49 -9.69
N GLU A 175 -1.09 -14.60 -11.00
CA GLU A 175 0.16 -15.02 -11.67
C GLU A 175 1.29 -14.02 -11.37
N ASN A 176 0.97 -12.74 -11.47
CA ASN A 176 1.87 -11.62 -11.19
C ASN A 176 2.31 -11.58 -9.73
N ALA A 177 1.39 -11.74 -8.78
CA ALA A 177 1.71 -11.83 -7.36
C ALA A 177 2.65 -13.01 -7.06
N ILE A 178 2.43 -14.17 -7.69
CA ILE A 178 3.31 -15.34 -7.53
C ILE A 178 4.72 -15.04 -8.04
N GLU A 179 4.86 -14.41 -9.20
CA GLU A 179 6.16 -14.02 -9.75
C GLU A 179 6.89 -13.04 -8.81
N MET A 180 6.21 -11.98 -8.40
CA MET A 180 6.73 -11.00 -7.45
C MET A 180 7.20 -11.67 -6.15
N LEU A 181 6.38 -12.54 -5.56
CA LEU A 181 6.69 -13.20 -4.30
C LEU A 181 7.88 -14.16 -4.44
N ARG A 182 8.03 -14.87 -5.57
CA ARG A 182 9.21 -15.70 -5.82
C ARG A 182 10.49 -14.85 -5.86
N CYS A 183 10.46 -13.73 -6.58
CA CYS A 183 11.57 -12.78 -6.60
C CYS A 183 11.86 -12.22 -5.19
N CYS A 184 10.83 -11.85 -4.42
CA CYS A 184 11.00 -11.37 -3.05
C CYS A 184 11.62 -12.42 -2.14
N LYS A 185 11.19 -13.68 -2.25
CA LYS A 185 11.73 -14.82 -1.48
C LYS A 185 13.20 -15.06 -1.82
N GLU A 186 13.56 -15.06 -3.09
CA GLU A 186 14.94 -15.25 -3.56
C GLU A 186 15.86 -14.12 -3.11
N LEU A 187 15.41 -12.87 -3.27
CA LEU A 187 16.20 -11.70 -2.92
C LEU A 187 16.09 -11.34 -1.43
N GLY A 188 15.22 -11.94 -0.64
CA GLY A 188 14.95 -11.53 0.75
C GLY A 188 14.38 -10.10 0.85
N ALA A 189 13.60 -9.68 -0.13
CA ALA A 189 12.87 -8.41 -0.08
C ALA A 189 11.62 -8.55 0.79
N LYS A 190 11.35 -7.53 1.60
CA LYS A 190 10.21 -7.50 2.51
C LYS A 190 8.93 -7.12 1.76
N ILE A 191 7.82 -7.73 2.13
CA ILE A 191 6.48 -7.39 1.64
C ILE A 191 5.58 -6.91 2.76
N VAL A 192 4.48 -6.28 2.38
CA VAL A 192 3.37 -5.93 3.26
C VAL A 192 2.06 -6.45 2.71
N LEU A 193 1.15 -6.89 3.57
CA LEU A 193 -0.20 -7.27 3.16
C LEU A 193 -1.14 -6.08 3.33
N GLY A 194 -1.83 -5.70 2.27
CA GLY A 194 -2.85 -4.64 2.31
C GLY A 194 -4.21 -5.20 1.96
N SER A 195 -5.24 -4.86 2.74
CA SER A 195 -6.61 -5.24 2.37
C SER A 195 -7.16 -4.39 1.23
N ASP A 196 -6.71 -3.14 1.10
CA ASP A 196 -7.27 -2.12 0.22
C ASP A 196 -8.77 -1.91 0.52
N ALA A 197 -9.08 -1.92 1.82
CA ALA A 197 -10.44 -1.89 2.32
C ALA A 197 -11.10 -0.53 2.05
N HIS A 198 -12.16 -0.57 1.24
CA HIS A 198 -13.08 0.55 1.00
C HIS A 198 -14.35 0.46 1.86
N VAL A 199 -14.51 -0.66 2.57
CA VAL A 199 -15.49 -0.83 3.64
C VAL A 199 -14.82 -1.54 4.81
N ASP A 200 -15.24 -1.19 6.01
CA ASP A 200 -14.70 -1.69 7.28
C ASP A 200 -14.73 -3.23 7.40
N ALA A 201 -15.75 -3.86 6.80
CA ALA A 201 -15.89 -5.31 6.71
C ALA A 201 -14.66 -6.02 6.11
N PHE A 202 -13.91 -5.38 5.21
CA PHE A 202 -12.73 -5.97 4.57
C PHE A 202 -11.39 -5.61 5.24
N ILE A 203 -11.38 -4.81 6.30
CA ILE A 203 -10.15 -4.51 7.05
C ILE A 203 -9.45 -5.81 7.48
N ALA A 204 -8.15 -5.88 7.20
CA ALA A 204 -7.26 -7.04 7.42
C ALA A 204 -7.74 -8.36 6.79
N ASP A 205 -8.65 -8.32 5.82
CA ASP A 205 -9.03 -9.50 5.07
C ASP A 205 -7.83 -10.02 4.26
N CYS A 206 -7.51 -11.30 4.46
CA CYS A 206 -6.45 -12.01 3.75
C CYS A 206 -6.97 -13.27 3.03
N THR A 207 -8.30 -13.35 2.81
CA THR A 207 -8.97 -14.51 2.20
C THR A 207 -8.30 -14.96 0.89
N TRP A 208 -7.82 -14.02 0.08
CA TRP A 208 -7.24 -14.29 -1.24
C TRP A 208 -5.72 -14.25 -1.26
N SER A 209 -5.09 -13.42 -0.42
CA SER A 209 -3.63 -13.33 -0.32
C SER A 209 -3.00 -14.53 0.39
N GLU A 210 -3.65 -15.10 1.41
CA GLU A 210 -3.13 -16.25 2.16
C GLU A 210 -2.91 -17.51 1.29
N PRO A 211 -3.86 -17.95 0.44
CA PRO A 211 -3.63 -19.06 -0.47
C PRO A 211 -2.41 -18.85 -1.38
N VAL A 212 -2.20 -17.62 -1.86
CA VAL A 212 -1.07 -17.28 -2.73
C VAL A 212 0.26 -17.39 -1.97
N LEU A 213 0.32 -16.86 -0.74
CA LEU A 213 1.50 -17.01 0.13
C LEU A 213 1.84 -18.49 0.40
N ARG A 214 0.82 -19.33 0.64
CA ARG A 214 1.00 -20.78 0.84
C ARG A 214 1.52 -21.47 -0.42
N GLU A 215 1.04 -21.07 -1.60
CA GLU A 215 1.45 -21.66 -2.89
C GLU A 215 2.94 -21.44 -3.18
N VAL A 216 3.49 -20.29 -2.78
CA VAL A 216 4.93 -19.97 -2.95
C VAL A 216 5.78 -20.34 -1.72
N ASP A 217 5.17 -20.88 -0.67
CA ASP A 217 5.81 -21.13 0.63
C ASP A 217 6.54 -19.88 1.15
N PHE A 218 5.85 -18.73 1.16
CA PHE A 218 6.49 -17.44 1.45
C PHE A 218 6.90 -17.35 2.93
N PRO A 219 8.14 -16.94 3.24
CA PRO A 219 8.62 -16.80 4.61
C PRO A 219 7.89 -15.69 5.38
N GLU A 220 7.27 -16.02 6.52
CA GLU A 220 6.53 -15.07 7.37
C GLU A 220 7.43 -13.97 7.95
N GLU A 221 8.73 -14.23 8.12
CA GLU A 221 9.70 -13.22 8.55
C GLU A 221 9.80 -12.04 7.57
N LEU A 222 9.56 -12.26 6.27
CA LEU A 222 9.57 -11.20 5.25
C LEU A 222 8.25 -10.41 5.16
N ILE A 223 7.20 -10.83 5.86
CA ILE A 223 5.90 -10.13 5.89
C ILE A 223 5.90 -9.16 7.07
N VAL A 224 5.97 -7.86 6.82
CA VAL A 224 6.31 -6.90 7.89
C VAL A 224 5.15 -6.54 8.79
N ASN A 225 3.91 -6.59 8.31
CA ASN A 225 2.74 -6.20 9.09
C ASN A 225 2.11 -7.34 9.92
N THR A 226 2.80 -8.49 10.00
CA THR A 226 2.54 -9.49 11.05
C THR A 226 2.95 -9.01 12.43
N SER A 227 3.75 -7.94 12.51
CA SER A 227 4.00 -7.23 13.76
C SER A 227 4.10 -5.73 13.56
N ILE A 228 3.47 -4.96 14.45
CA ILE A 228 3.59 -3.50 14.42
C ILE A 228 5.05 -3.04 14.59
N VAL A 229 5.85 -3.78 15.37
CA VAL A 229 7.28 -3.49 15.56
C VAL A 229 8.04 -3.75 14.25
N LYS A 230 7.82 -4.91 13.61
CA LYS A 230 8.43 -5.25 12.32
C LYS A 230 8.09 -4.22 11.24
N LEU A 231 6.84 -3.76 11.18
CA LEU A 231 6.43 -2.72 10.25
C LEU A 231 7.18 -1.41 10.52
N LYS A 232 7.16 -0.92 11.78
CA LYS A 232 7.83 0.33 12.17
C LYS A 232 9.31 0.33 11.79
N GLU A 233 10.02 -0.77 12.02
CA GLU A 233 11.43 -0.94 11.65
C GLU A 233 11.68 -1.03 10.14
N ALA A 234 10.68 -1.45 9.37
CA ALA A 234 10.78 -1.62 7.93
C ALA A 234 10.42 -0.36 7.13
N LEU A 235 9.61 0.55 7.68
CA LEU A 235 9.25 1.80 7.02
C LEU A 235 10.49 2.70 6.85
N LYS A 236 10.73 3.18 5.62
CA LYS A 236 11.87 4.07 5.28
C LYS A 236 11.91 5.31 6.15
N ARG A 237 10.74 5.83 6.51
CA ARG A 237 10.61 7.07 7.28
C ARG A 237 10.93 6.94 8.77
N ASN A 238 11.08 5.72 9.31
CA ASN A 238 11.54 5.43 10.68
C ASN A 238 11.02 6.44 11.73
N LYS A 239 9.76 6.88 11.59
CA LYS A 239 9.16 7.80 12.54
C LYS A 239 9.03 7.02 13.83
N LYS A 240 9.52 7.59 14.92
CA LYS A 240 9.18 7.13 16.27
C LYS A 240 7.65 7.20 16.41
N LEU A 241 6.96 6.14 16.02
CA LEU A 241 5.53 5.93 16.20
C LEU A 241 5.28 5.55 17.65
#